data_AF-A0A9D5NDI8-F1
#
_entry.id   AF-A0A9D5NDI8-F1
#
_cell.length_a   1.000
_cell.length_b   1.000
_cell.length_c   1.000
_cell.angle_alpha   90.00
_cell.angle_beta   90.00
_cell.angle_gamma   90.00
#
_symmetry.space_group_name_H-M   'P 1'
#
loop_
_entity.id
_entity.type
_entity.pdbx_description
1 polymer ?
#
loop_
_entity_poly.entity_id
_entity_poly.type
_entity_poly.pdbx_seq_one_letter_code
_entity_poly.pdbx_strand_id
1 'polypeptide(L)'
;MSVTALTFLITATFLFVGFIIVSSFNFKKRFQKEYHLRSHFPYEFNYQGRYQDNIYGNLLYALFVVCIIVFFVFFNSNFNNGYLIFALIAGGITLVSLTALVYIPIDQLRLHMSVAAIALIFSLGLSFAIVLASYNKYKDSSSIPALISLIISAVVTLIFVILLLNPKLAHWADMDKETKNDGTVVLVRPKWFVLAYSEWMMFFLYLISLTSLIVETI
;
A
#
# COMPACT_ATOMS: atom_id res chain seq x y z
N MET A 1 -4.23 17.79 18.81
CA MET A 1 -4.50 16.41 18.34
C MET A 1 -4.12 16.20 16.87
N SER A 2 -4.30 17.18 15.98
CA SER A 2 -3.78 17.08 14.59
C SER A 2 -2.26 16.87 14.54
N VAL A 3 -1.50 17.56 15.41
CA VAL A 3 -0.04 17.42 15.51
C VAL A 3 0.38 15.99 15.90
N THR A 4 -0.29 15.38 16.88
CA THR A 4 0.04 14.00 17.32
C THR A 4 -0.24 12.98 16.22
N ALA A 5 -1.38 13.09 15.53
CA ALA A 5 -1.69 12.22 14.39
C ALA A 5 -0.67 12.41 13.25
N LEU A 6 -0.31 13.65 12.94
CA LEU A 6 0.72 13.96 11.94
C LEU A 6 2.09 13.35 12.32
N THR A 7 2.51 13.45 13.58
CA THR A 7 3.75 12.83 14.05
C THR A 7 3.74 11.32 13.82
N PHE A 8 2.66 10.63 14.19
CA PHE A 8 2.56 9.18 13.97
C PHE A 8 2.57 8.79 12.49
N LEU A 9 1.96 9.59 11.61
CA LEU A 9 1.99 9.32 10.17
C LEU A 9 3.39 9.52 9.57
N ILE A 10 4.09 10.58 9.99
CA ILE A 10 5.49 10.83 9.59
C ILE A 10 6.38 9.67 10.06
N THR A 11 6.26 9.27 11.33
CA THR A 11 6.99 8.12 11.89
C THR A 11 6.67 6.83 11.13
N ALA A 12 5.39 6.56 10.84
CA ALA A 12 4.98 5.41 10.05
C ALA A 12 5.63 5.41 8.66
N THR A 13 5.69 6.56 8.00
CA THR A 13 6.34 6.69 6.68
C THR A 13 7.82 6.35 6.75
N PHE A 14 8.55 6.86 7.76
CA PHE A 14 9.96 6.51 7.97
C PHE A 14 10.17 5.03 8.26
N LEU A 15 9.31 4.42 9.09
CA LEU A 15 9.36 2.99 9.39
C LEU A 15 9.08 2.14 8.16
N PHE A 16 8.13 2.54 7.31
CA PHE A 16 7.84 1.83 6.06
C PHE A 16 8.99 1.92 5.05
N VAL A 17 9.58 3.11 4.88
CA VAL A 17 10.77 3.28 4.04
C VAL A 17 11.94 2.47 4.60
N GLY A 18 12.16 2.50 5.93
CA GLY A 18 13.14 1.68 6.61
C GLY A 18 12.93 0.18 6.38
N PHE A 19 11.67 -0.30 6.44
CA PHE A 19 11.30 -1.66 6.12
C PHE A 19 11.72 -2.05 4.71
N ILE A 20 11.42 -1.22 3.70
CA ILE A 20 11.80 -1.49 2.31
C ILE A 20 13.32 -1.56 2.18
N ILE A 21 14.05 -0.60 2.75
CA ILE A 21 15.51 -0.52 2.65
C ILE A 21 16.15 -1.74 3.30
N VAL A 22 15.84 -1.99 4.58
CA VAL A 22 16.44 -3.10 5.36
C VAL A 22 16.08 -4.45 4.74
N SER A 23 14.82 -4.65 4.35
CA SER A 23 14.40 -5.91 3.73
C SER A 23 15.04 -6.13 2.36
N SER A 24 15.21 -5.06 1.56
CA SER A 24 15.92 -5.16 0.27
C SER A 24 17.39 -5.50 0.43
N PHE A 25 18.07 -4.94 1.45
CA PHE A 25 19.46 -5.30 1.77
C PHE A 25 19.57 -6.76 2.20
N ASN A 26 18.66 -7.23 3.08
CA ASN A 26 18.62 -8.62 3.51
C ASN A 26 18.35 -9.57 2.33
N PHE A 27 17.42 -9.21 1.44
CA PHE A 27 17.13 -9.95 0.23
C PHE A 27 18.36 -10.07 -0.67
N LYS A 28 19.10 -8.96 -0.90
CA LYS A 28 20.33 -8.96 -1.70
C LYS A 28 21.40 -9.86 -1.09
N LYS A 29 21.61 -9.79 0.22
CA LYS A 29 22.58 -10.64 0.93
C LYS A 29 22.24 -12.13 0.82
N ARG A 30 20.94 -12.45 0.86
CA ARG A 30 20.45 -13.83 0.90
C ARG A 30 20.40 -14.50 -0.46
N PHE A 31 19.85 -13.81 -1.46
CA PHE A 31 19.62 -14.37 -2.79
C PHE A 31 20.65 -13.96 -3.83
N GLN A 32 21.62 -13.09 -3.46
CA GLN A 32 22.63 -12.54 -4.37
C GLN A 32 22.01 -11.85 -5.59
N LYS A 33 20.80 -11.29 -5.43
CA LYS A 33 20.02 -10.61 -6.46
C LYS A 33 19.48 -9.30 -5.92
N GLU A 34 19.36 -8.31 -6.79
CA GLU A 34 18.78 -7.03 -6.41
C GLU A 34 17.26 -7.12 -6.31
N TYR A 35 16.73 -6.51 -5.25
CA TYR A 35 15.29 -6.41 -5.08
C TYR A 35 14.77 -5.18 -5.84
N HIS A 36 13.79 -5.40 -6.72
CA HIS A 36 13.15 -4.33 -7.48
C HIS A 36 11.66 -4.34 -7.20
N LEU A 37 11.14 -3.26 -6.60
CA LEU A 37 9.71 -3.10 -6.26
C LEU A 37 8.78 -3.29 -7.47
N ARG A 38 9.24 -2.95 -8.69
CA ARG A 38 8.45 -3.11 -9.92
C ARG A 38 8.28 -4.56 -10.40
N SER A 39 9.08 -5.49 -9.89
CA SER A 39 9.07 -6.89 -10.33
C SER A 39 8.98 -7.89 -9.20
N HIS A 40 9.15 -7.47 -7.95
CA HIS A 40 9.12 -8.34 -6.78
C HIS A 40 7.98 -7.97 -5.85
N PHE A 41 7.34 -8.98 -5.29
CA PHE A 41 6.19 -8.82 -4.42
C PHE A 41 6.59 -8.53 -2.97
N PRO A 42 5.77 -7.81 -2.19
CA PRO A 42 6.01 -7.57 -0.77
C PRO A 42 6.34 -8.84 0.05
N TYR A 43 5.65 -9.95 -0.21
CA TYR A 43 5.90 -11.20 0.51
C TYR A 43 7.29 -11.81 0.24
N GLU A 44 7.93 -11.46 -0.86
CA GLU A 44 9.22 -12.06 -1.26
C GLU A 44 10.37 -11.68 -0.31
N PHE A 45 10.19 -10.63 0.50
CA PHE A 45 11.09 -10.34 1.61
C PHE A 45 11.15 -11.43 2.68
N ASN A 46 10.07 -12.20 2.83
CA ASN A 46 9.93 -13.27 3.82
C ASN A 46 9.88 -14.67 3.19
N TYR A 47 9.78 -14.75 1.86
CA TYR A 47 9.58 -16.00 1.13
C TYR A 47 10.84 -16.87 1.07
N GLN A 48 10.64 -18.19 1.05
CA GLN A 48 11.67 -19.24 1.01
C GLN A 48 12.70 -19.21 2.15
N GLY A 49 12.55 -18.36 3.17
CA GLY A 49 13.44 -18.23 4.32
C GLY A 49 12.79 -18.55 5.63
N ARG A 50 13.63 -18.64 6.66
CA ARG A 50 13.11 -18.57 8.02
C ARG A 50 12.66 -17.13 8.23
N TYR A 51 11.54 -16.92 8.90
CA TYR A 51 11.07 -15.59 9.28
C TYR A 51 12.17 -14.74 9.96
N GLN A 52 13.08 -15.40 10.66
CA GLN A 52 14.25 -14.83 11.32
C GLN A 52 15.25 -14.17 10.35
N ASP A 53 15.28 -14.57 9.08
CA ASP A 53 16.22 -14.07 8.07
C ASP A 53 15.96 -12.58 7.74
N ASN A 54 14.74 -12.09 7.96
CA ASN A 54 14.36 -10.68 7.79
C ASN A 54 13.81 -10.06 9.09
N ILE A 55 14.30 -10.49 10.26
CA ILE A 55 13.75 -10.07 11.56
C ILE A 55 13.71 -8.54 11.74
N TYR A 56 14.75 -7.83 11.32
CA TYR A 56 14.81 -6.36 11.43
C TYR A 56 13.84 -5.67 10.49
N GLY A 57 13.67 -6.18 9.26
CA GLY A 57 12.66 -5.68 8.33
C GLY A 57 11.26 -5.89 8.89
N ASN A 58 10.97 -7.10 9.38
CA ASN A 58 9.68 -7.43 9.98
C ASN A 58 9.39 -6.62 11.24
N LEU A 59 10.39 -6.30 12.06
CA LEU A 59 10.24 -5.41 13.22
C LEU A 59 9.85 -3.99 12.77
N LEU A 60 10.54 -3.43 11.78
CA LEU A 60 10.19 -2.12 11.23
C LEU A 60 8.77 -2.11 10.63
N TYR A 61 8.37 -3.19 9.96
CA TYR A 61 7.03 -3.34 9.43
C TYR A 61 5.97 -3.44 10.53
N ALA A 62 6.22 -4.21 11.58
CA ALA A 62 5.32 -4.31 12.73
C ALA A 62 5.15 -2.96 13.44
N LEU A 63 6.25 -2.23 13.64
CA LEU A 63 6.21 -0.87 14.20
C LEU A 63 5.45 0.09 13.28
N PHE A 64 5.61 -0.04 11.96
CA PHE A 64 4.81 0.72 10.99
C PHE A 64 3.31 0.46 11.18
N VAL A 65 2.88 -0.81 11.24
CA VAL A 65 1.47 -1.16 11.46
C VAL A 65 0.95 -0.60 12.78
N VAL A 66 1.72 -0.73 13.87
CA VAL A 66 1.36 -0.15 15.17
C VAL A 66 1.22 1.37 15.09
N CYS A 67 2.14 2.07 14.42
CA CYS A 67 2.03 3.52 14.24
C CYS A 67 0.77 3.92 13.46
N ILE A 68 0.35 3.15 12.45
CA ILE A 68 -0.90 3.41 11.71
C ILE A 68 -2.13 3.15 12.59
N ILE A 69 -2.13 2.09 13.41
CA ILE A 69 -3.22 1.83 14.37
C ILE A 69 -3.33 2.98 15.36
N VAL A 70 -2.20 3.41 15.93
CA VAL A 70 -2.15 4.53 16.88
C VAL A 70 -2.58 5.84 16.20
N PHE A 71 -2.20 6.05 14.93
CA PHE A 71 -2.72 7.17 14.14
C PHE A 71 -4.25 7.19 14.11
N PHE A 72 -4.92 6.06 13.85
CA PHE A 72 -6.37 6.00 13.87
C PHE A 72 -6.99 6.21 15.25
N VAL A 73 -6.32 5.79 16.33
CA VAL A 73 -6.81 6.03 17.71
C VAL A 73 -6.76 7.51 18.07
N PHE A 74 -5.71 8.23 17.66
CA PHE A 74 -5.57 9.67 17.89
C PHE A 74 -6.22 10.53 16.80
N PHE A 75 -6.77 9.91 15.77
CA PHE A 75 -7.49 10.59 14.72
C PHE A 75 -8.81 11.11 15.28
N ASN A 76 -8.90 12.43 15.44
CA ASN A 76 -10.12 13.05 15.94
C ASN A 76 -11.14 13.20 14.80
N SER A 77 -11.92 12.16 14.54
CA SER A 77 -13.06 12.26 13.65
C SER A 77 -14.29 12.78 14.39
N ASN A 78 -14.89 13.86 13.90
CA ASN A 78 -16.28 14.14 14.19
C ASN A 78 -17.13 13.01 13.58
N PHE A 79 -17.54 12.04 14.42
CA PHE A 79 -18.36 10.88 14.02
C PHE A 79 -19.75 11.25 13.45
N ASN A 80 -20.05 12.54 13.34
CA ASN A 80 -21.24 13.03 12.65
C ASN A 80 -21.11 12.97 11.12
N ASN A 81 -19.89 12.79 10.58
CA ASN A 81 -19.68 12.63 9.15
C ASN A 81 -19.53 11.15 8.77
N GLY A 82 -20.58 10.56 8.18
CA GLY A 82 -20.59 9.16 7.76
C GLY A 82 -19.48 8.79 6.76
N TYR A 83 -18.99 9.73 5.96
CA TYR A 83 -17.88 9.49 5.03
C TYR A 83 -16.56 9.25 5.79
N LEU A 84 -16.32 9.95 6.90
CA LEU A 84 -15.14 9.72 7.74
C LEU A 84 -15.20 8.37 8.45
N ILE A 85 -16.37 7.94 8.91
CA ILE A 85 -16.55 6.60 9.49
C ILE A 85 -16.21 5.54 8.45
N PHE A 86 -16.74 5.67 7.23
CA PHE A 86 -16.43 4.75 6.16
C PHE A 86 -14.94 4.78 5.78
N ALA A 87 -14.31 5.95 5.76
CA ALA A 87 -12.87 6.09 5.55
C ALA A 87 -12.06 5.32 6.61
N LEU A 88 -12.42 5.41 7.90
CA LEU A 88 -11.73 4.68 8.97
C LEU A 88 -11.87 3.16 8.81
N ILE A 89 -13.08 2.67 8.52
CA ILE A 89 -13.34 1.24 8.31
C ILE A 89 -12.55 0.74 7.09
N ALA A 90 -12.66 1.44 5.96
CA ALA A 90 -11.94 1.10 4.74
C ALA A 90 -10.42 1.17 4.93
N GLY A 91 -9.94 2.15 5.68
CA GLY A 91 -8.53 2.31 6.03
C GLY A 91 -8.00 1.18 6.90
N GLY A 92 -8.78 0.70 7.87
CA GLY A 92 -8.44 -0.44 8.70
C GLY A 92 -8.40 -1.76 7.91
N ILE A 93 -9.41 -2.02 7.08
CA ILE A 93 -9.44 -3.22 6.22
C ILE A 93 -8.28 -3.21 5.23
N THR A 94 -7.96 -2.05 4.68
CA THR A 94 -6.79 -1.87 3.80
C THR A 94 -5.51 -2.23 4.53
N LEU A 95 -5.29 -1.71 5.75
CA LEU A 95 -4.09 -2.02 6.54
C LEU A 95 -3.93 -3.53 6.78
N VAL A 96 -5.02 -4.20 7.18
CA VAL A 96 -5.01 -5.65 7.42
C VAL A 96 -4.70 -6.42 6.14
N SER A 97 -5.30 -6.02 5.01
CA SER A 97 -5.10 -6.68 3.72
C SER A 97 -3.68 -6.48 3.19
N LEU A 98 -3.14 -5.26 3.29
CA LEU A 98 -1.75 -4.95 2.95
C LEU A 98 -0.76 -5.73 3.83
N THR A 99 -1.06 -5.84 5.14
CA THR A 99 -0.29 -6.68 6.08
C THR A 99 -0.30 -8.14 5.65
N ALA A 100 -1.46 -8.66 5.26
CA ALA A 100 -1.59 -10.02 4.76
C ALA A 100 -0.79 -10.25 3.47
N LEU A 101 -0.72 -9.27 2.54
CA LEU A 101 0.11 -9.36 1.33
C LEU A 101 1.62 -9.42 1.58
N VAL A 102 2.10 -8.98 2.75
CA VAL A 102 3.53 -9.10 3.15
C VAL A 102 3.87 -10.52 3.62
N TYR A 103 2.87 -11.35 3.93
CA TYR A 103 3.09 -12.68 4.50
C TYR A 103 2.48 -13.82 3.67
N ILE A 104 1.47 -13.56 2.86
CA ILE A 104 0.81 -14.58 2.04
C ILE A 104 1.54 -14.71 0.70
N PRO A 105 2.19 -15.86 0.42
CA PRO A 105 2.91 -16.06 -0.82
C PRO A 105 1.97 -16.32 -2.00
N ILE A 106 2.46 -16.04 -3.21
CA ILE A 106 1.71 -16.25 -4.46
C ILE A 106 1.38 -17.72 -4.73
N ASP A 107 2.12 -18.67 -4.14
CA ASP A 107 1.86 -20.12 -4.24
C ASP A 107 0.41 -20.44 -3.83
N GLN A 108 -0.12 -19.69 -2.86
CA GLN A 108 -1.52 -19.76 -2.43
C GLN A 108 -2.37 -18.82 -3.29
N LEU A 109 -2.38 -19.05 -4.59
CA LEU A 109 -2.87 -18.08 -5.58
C LEU A 109 -4.26 -17.52 -5.26
N ARG A 110 -5.23 -18.38 -4.95
CA ARG A 110 -6.62 -17.96 -4.66
C ARG A 110 -6.68 -17.02 -3.45
N LEU A 111 -5.93 -17.33 -2.40
CA LEU A 111 -5.90 -16.52 -1.19
C LEU A 111 -5.22 -15.18 -1.46
N HIS A 112 -4.03 -15.21 -2.07
CA HIS A 112 -3.25 -14.01 -2.37
C HIS A 112 -4.05 -13.04 -3.26
N MET A 113 -4.65 -13.52 -4.36
CA MET A 113 -5.46 -12.69 -5.25
C MET A 113 -6.71 -12.14 -4.58
N SER A 114 -7.35 -12.92 -3.69
CA SER A 114 -8.51 -12.43 -2.93
C SER A 114 -8.12 -11.30 -1.98
N VAL A 115 -7.01 -11.45 -1.27
CA VAL A 115 -6.48 -10.40 -0.37
C VAL A 115 -6.04 -9.17 -1.17
N ALA A 116 -5.39 -9.34 -2.32
CA ALA A 116 -5.01 -8.24 -3.20
C ALA A 116 -6.24 -7.47 -3.72
N ALA A 117 -7.30 -8.18 -4.11
CA ALA A 117 -8.56 -7.56 -4.53
C ALA A 117 -9.23 -6.79 -3.39
N ILE A 118 -9.29 -7.37 -2.18
CA ILE A 118 -9.83 -6.70 -0.99
C ILE A 118 -9.02 -5.43 -0.69
N ALA A 119 -7.68 -5.52 -0.69
CA ALA A 119 -6.80 -4.38 -0.48
C ALA A 119 -7.10 -3.27 -1.49
N LEU A 120 -7.23 -3.60 -2.77
CA LEU A 120 -7.50 -2.63 -3.83
C LEU A 120 -8.87 -1.96 -3.69
N ILE A 121 -9.93 -2.74 -3.47
CA ILE A 121 -11.31 -2.24 -3.34
C ILE A 121 -11.44 -1.32 -2.13
N PHE A 122 -10.90 -1.70 -0.97
CA PHE A 122 -10.97 -0.86 0.23
C PHE A 122 -10.02 0.33 0.18
N SER A 123 -8.89 0.26 -0.53
CA SER A 123 -8.03 1.44 -0.77
C SER A 123 -8.74 2.47 -1.66
N LEU A 124 -9.44 2.00 -2.70
CA LEU A 124 -10.30 2.84 -3.52
C LEU A 124 -11.44 3.45 -2.67
N GLY A 125 -12.09 2.63 -1.84
CA GLY A 125 -13.14 3.08 -0.92
C GLY A 125 -12.66 4.17 0.04
N LEU A 126 -11.48 3.99 0.65
CA LEU A 126 -10.84 4.98 1.52
C LEU A 126 -10.62 6.31 0.80
N SER A 127 -9.94 6.29 -0.35
CA SER A 127 -9.61 7.51 -1.10
C SER A 127 -10.87 8.25 -1.57
N PHE A 128 -11.87 7.51 -2.04
CA PHE A 128 -13.16 8.07 -2.43
C PHE A 128 -13.94 8.69 -1.26
N ALA A 129 -13.91 8.06 -0.09
CA ALA A 129 -14.53 8.60 1.12
C ALA A 129 -13.91 9.95 1.53
N ILE A 130 -12.57 10.05 1.41
CA ILE A 130 -11.85 11.29 1.71
C ILE A 130 -12.23 12.38 0.69
N VAL A 131 -12.37 12.07 -0.61
CA VAL A 131 -12.86 13.04 -1.61
C VAL A 131 -14.19 13.65 -1.19
N LEU A 132 -15.15 12.81 -0.78
CA LEU A 132 -16.48 13.28 -0.35
C LEU A 132 -16.40 14.11 0.94
N ALA A 133 -15.59 13.69 1.91
CA ALA A 133 -15.37 14.45 3.14
C ALA A 133 -14.75 15.83 2.86
N SER A 134 -13.66 15.86 2.08
CA SER A 134 -12.96 17.09 1.70
C SER A 134 -13.83 18.03 0.87
N TYR A 135 -14.70 17.49 0.00
CA TYR A 135 -15.66 18.30 -0.76
C TYR A 135 -16.68 18.99 0.14
N ASN A 136 -17.28 18.27 1.09
CA ASN A 136 -18.23 18.87 2.02
C ASN A 136 -17.56 19.94 2.88
N LYS A 137 -16.36 19.65 3.39
CA LYS A 137 -15.59 20.61 4.18
C LYS A 137 -15.23 21.87 3.38
N TYR A 138 -14.79 21.70 2.13
CA TYR A 138 -14.49 22.84 1.24
C TYR A 138 -15.74 23.65 0.91
N LYS A 139 -16.86 23.00 0.63
CA LYS A 139 -18.14 23.66 0.35
C LYS A 139 -18.60 24.53 1.52
N ASP A 140 -18.45 24.05 2.75
CA ASP A 140 -18.94 24.75 3.94
C ASP A 140 -18.00 25.86 4.42
N SER A 141 -16.69 25.68 4.28
CA SER A 141 -15.68 26.57 4.87
C SER A 141 -14.79 27.31 3.88
N SER A 142 -14.84 26.96 2.58
CA SER A 142 -13.90 27.44 1.55
C SER A 142 -12.42 27.28 1.94
N SER A 143 -12.12 26.28 2.78
CA SER A 143 -10.77 26.03 3.32
C SER A 143 -9.81 25.55 2.23
N ILE A 144 -8.73 26.31 1.98
CA ILE A 144 -7.68 25.95 1.02
C ILE A 144 -7.08 24.56 1.33
N PRO A 145 -6.75 24.21 2.59
CA PRO A 145 -6.35 22.84 2.93
C PRO A 145 -7.33 21.77 2.43
N ALA A 146 -8.64 21.98 2.62
CA ALA A 146 -9.66 21.03 2.17
C ALA A 146 -9.69 20.90 0.64
N LEU A 147 -9.49 21.99 -0.10
CA LEU A 147 -9.35 21.94 -1.57
C LEU A 147 -8.13 21.12 -2.01
N ILE A 148 -6.99 21.30 -1.34
CA ILE A 148 -5.77 20.54 -1.62
C ILE A 148 -6.00 19.04 -1.34
N SER A 149 -6.60 18.72 -0.19
CA SER A 149 -6.96 17.34 0.18
C SER A 149 -7.89 16.70 -0.86
N LEU A 150 -8.89 17.45 -1.33
CA LEU A 150 -9.82 17.00 -2.37
C LEU A 150 -9.09 16.65 -3.67
N ILE A 151 -8.23 17.54 -4.17
CA ILE A 151 -7.51 17.33 -5.43
C ILE A 151 -6.59 16.12 -5.32
N ILE A 152 -5.81 16.02 -4.24
CA ILE A 152 -4.91 14.89 -4.02
C ILE A 152 -5.69 13.59 -3.95
N SER A 153 -6.76 13.53 -3.15
CA SER A 153 -7.56 12.32 -2.97
C SER A 153 -8.30 11.92 -4.26
N ALA A 154 -8.73 12.88 -5.07
CA ALA A 154 -9.34 12.63 -6.37
C ALA A 154 -8.33 12.02 -7.36
N VAL A 155 -7.10 12.53 -7.39
CA VAL A 155 -6.01 11.95 -8.19
C VAL A 155 -5.69 10.52 -7.72
N VAL A 156 -5.58 10.30 -6.41
CA VAL A 156 -5.34 8.95 -5.86
C VAL A 156 -6.48 7.99 -6.21
N THR A 157 -7.73 8.43 -6.07
CA THR A 157 -8.92 7.65 -6.48
C THR A 157 -8.84 7.27 -7.96
N LEU A 158 -8.48 8.23 -8.83
CA LEU A 158 -8.32 7.98 -10.27
C LEU A 158 -7.22 6.94 -10.54
N ILE A 159 -6.09 7.01 -9.84
CA ILE A 159 -5.01 6.01 -9.96
C ILE A 159 -5.53 4.63 -9.55
N PHE A 160 -6.30 4.50 -8.46
CA PHE A 160 -6.90 3.22 -8.08
C PHE A 160 -7.89 2.68 -9.10
N VAL A 161 -8.71 3.55 -9.71
CA VAL A 161 -9.61 3.16 -10.82
C VAL A 161 -8.79 2.66 -12.02
N ILE A 162 -7.70 3.34 -12.38
CA ILE A 162 -6.80 2.91 -13.45
C ILE A 162 -6.17 1.55 -13.10
N LEU A 163 -5.73 1.35 -11.86
CA LEU A 163 -5.20 0.06 -11.41
C LEU A 163 -6.27 -1.03 -11.52
N LEU A 164 -7.48 -0.80 -11.02
CA LEU A 164 -8.60 -1.76 -11.06
C LEU A 164 -9.00 -2.15 -12.49
N LEU A 165 -9.02 -1.18 -13.40
CA LEU A 165 -9.41 -1.38 -14.80
C LEU A 165 -8.24 -1.81 -15.69
N ASN A 166 -7.03 -1.97 -15.14
CA ASN A 166 -5.87 -2.31 -15.94
C ASN A 166 -5.99 -3.75 -16.49
N PRO A 167 -6.18 -3.94 -17.81
CA PRO A 167 -6.38 -5.27 -18.39
C PRO A 167 -5.13 -6.15 -18.25
N LYS A 168 -3.95 -5.54 -18.07
CA LYS A 168 -2.71 -6.28 -17.85
C LYS A 168 -2.68 -7.01 -16.50
N LEU A 169 -3.57 -6.66 -15.57
CA LEU A 169 -3.78 -7.45 -14.35
C LEU A 169 -4.45 -8.80 -14.62
N ALA A 170 -5.08 -9.03 -15.77
CA ALA A 170 -5.60 -10.35 -16.14
C ALA A 170 -4.49 -11.26 -16.70
N HIS A 171 -3.47 -10.67 -17.33
CA HIS A 171 -2.32 -11.35 -17.94
C HIS A 171 -1.07 -11.32 -17.04
N TRP A 172 -1.27 -11.18 -15.73
CA TRP A 172 -0.19 -11.01 -14.76
C TRP A 172 0.73 -12.23 -14.66
N ALA A 173 0.26 -13.43 -15.04
CA ALA A 173 1.04 -14.66 -14.98
C ALA A 173 2.00 -14.87 -16.19
N ASP A 174 1.98 -13.96 -17.17
CA ASP A 174 2.82 -14.10 -18.36
C ASP A 174 4.30 -13.89 -17.99
N MET A 175 5.14 -14.86 -18.37
CA MET A 175 6.59 -14.81 -18.21
C MET A 175 7.28 -14.55 -19.54
N ASP A 176 8.38 -13.81 -19.51
CA ASP A 176 9.20 -13.55 -20.70
C ASP A 176 10.01 -14.81 -21.04
N LYS A 177 10.17 -15.10 -22.33
CA LYS A 177 11.04 -16.19 -22.82
C LYS A 177 12.39 -15.60 -23.21
N GLU A 178 13.45 -16.01 -22.53
CA GLU A 178 14.82 -15.72 -22.95
C GLU A 178 15.47 -16.98 -23.52
N THR A 179 15.92 -16.90 -24.78
CA THR A 179 16.70 -17.97 -25.39
C THR A 179 18.17 -17.76 -25.05
N LYS A 180 18.76 -18.69 -24.30
CA LYS A 180 20.19 -18.68 -23.99
C LYS A 180 21.01 -19.05 -25.23
N ASN A 181 22.30 -18.70 -25.20
CA ASN A 181 23.26 -18.92 -26.31
C ASN A 181 23.44 -20.40 -26.70
N ASP A 182 23.05 -21.32 -25.82
CA ASP A 182 23.03 -22.78 -26.00
C ASP A 182 21.73 -23.30 -26.66
N GLY A 183 20.80 -22.41 -27.03
CA GLY A 183 19.51 -22.76 -27.63
C GLY A 183 18.43 -23.11 -26.60
N THR A 184 18.75 -23.08 -25.31
CA THR A 184 17.78 -23.38 -24.25
C THR A 184 16.86 -22.18 -24.01
N VAL A 185 15.55 -22.40 -24.07
CA VAL A 185 14.55 -21.37 -23.72
C VAL A 185 14.31 -21.41 -22.22
N VAL A 186 14.60 -20.31 -21.53
CA VAL A 186 14.36 -20.13 -20.10
C VAL A 186 13.25 -19.12 -19.89
N LEU A 187 12.33 -19.42 -18.98
CA LEU A 187 11.29 -18.49 -18.55
C LEU A 187 11.87 -17.54 -17.50
N VAL A 188 11.79 -16.25 -17.76
CA VAL A 188 12.32 -15.18 -16.91
C VAL A 188 11.17 -14.26 -16.51
N ARG A 189 11.21 -13.78 -15.26
CA ARG A 189 10.21 -12.82 -14.78
C ARG A 189 10.38 -11.49 -15.52
N PRO A 190 9.30 -10.87 -16.03
CA PRO A 190 9.41 -9.59 -16.71
C PRO A 190 9.93 -8.50 -15.78
N LYS A 191 10.63 -7.53 -16.36
CA LYS A 191 11.19 -6.37 -15.64
C LYS A 191 10.11 -5.53 -14.94
N TRP A 192 8.89 -5.55 -15.48
CA TRP A 192 7.70 -4.90 -14.93
C TRP A 192 6.62 -5.95 -14.72
N PHE A 193 6.50 -6.40 -13.47
CA PHE A 193 5.46 -7.35 -13.09
C PHE A 193 4.28 -6.53 -12.58
N VAL A 194 3.26 -6.38 -13.43
CA VAL A 194 2.17 -5.41 -13.22
C VAL A 194 1.47 -5.61 -11.86
N LEU A 195 1.25 -6.85 -11.45
CA LEU A 195 0.63 -7.17 -10.17
C LEU A 195 1.50 -6.75 -8.98
N ALA A 196 2.78 -7.14 -8.97
CA ALA A 196 3.72 -6.75 -7.90
C ALA A 196 3.87 -5.23 -7.80
N TYR A 197 3.98 -4.55 -8.95
CA TYR A 197 4.01 -3.09 -8.99
C TYR A 197 2.73 -2.47 -8.43
N SER A 198 1.56 -3.02 -8.77
CA SER A 198 0.29 -2.55 -8.23
C SER A 198 0.20 -2.69 -6.72
N GLU A 199 0.70 -3.80 -6.15
CA GLU A 199 0.72 -4.00 -4.70
C GLU A 199 1.58 -2.98 -3.97
N TRP A 200 2.78 -2.72 -4.47
CA TRP A 200 3.62 -1.65 -3.93
C TRP A 200 2.97 -0.27 -4.07
N MET A 201 2.33 -0.01 -5.20
CA MET A 201 1.60 1.23 -5.42
C MET A 201 0.47 1.40 -4.39
N MET A 202 -0.25 0.33 -4.02
CA MET A 202 -1.29 0.40 -2.98
C MET A 202 -0.72 0.88 -1.64
N PHE A 203 0.46 0.43 -1.21
CA PHE A 203 1.09 0.93 0.01
C PHE A 203 1.38 2.44 -0.03
N PHE A 204 1.95 2.93 -1.14
CA PHE A 204 2.28 4.35 -1.28
C PHE A 204 1.01 5.21 -1.32
N LEU A 205 0.02 4.81 -2.12
CA LEU A 205 -1.26 5.52 -2.23
C LEU A 205 -2.05 5.49 -0.91
N TYR A 206 -1.92 4.41 -0.13
CA TYR A 206 -2.50 4.33 1.21
C TYR A 206 -1.92 5.41 2.14
N LEU A 207 -0.59 5.53 2.21
CA LEU A 207 0.07 6.59 3.00
C LEU A 207 -0.31 8.00 2.54
N ILE A 208 -0.41 8.24 1.24
CA ILE A 208 -0.86 9.52 0.69
C ILE A 208 -2.31 9.80 1.11
N SER A 209 -3.20 8.79 1.03
CA SER A 209 -4.59 8.91 1.45
C SER A 209 -4.70 9.26 2.94
N LEU A 210 -3.90 8.62 3.80
CA LEU A 210 -3.87 8.97 5.24
C LEU A 210 -3.34 10.38 5.49
N THR A 211 -2.45 10.89 4.65
CA THR A 211 -1.96 12.27 4.75
C THR A 211 -3.09 13.26 4.43
N SER A 212 -3.88 13.00 3.39
CA SER A 212 -5.08 13.78 3.07
C SER A 212 -6.11 13.73 4.19
N LEU A 213 -6.29 12.57 4.81
CA LEU A 213 -7.23 12.40 5.93
C LEU A 213 -6.91 13.32 7.13
N ILE A 214 -5.64 13.68 7.39
CA ILE A 214 -5.28 14.62 8.46
C ILE A 214 -5.94 15.99 8.29
N VAL A 215 -6.09 16.45 7.05
CA VAL A 215 -6.70 17.76 6.76
C VAL A 215 -8.14 17.83 7.28
N GLU A 216 -8.83 16.69 7.36
CA GLU A 216 -10.19 16.63 7.89
C GLU A 216 -10.25 16.96 9.40
N THR A 217 -9.13 16.82 10.13
CA THR A 217 -9.02 17.10 11.57
C THR A 217 -8.60 18.52 11.92
N ILE A 218 -8.20 19.33 10.93
CA ILE A 218 -7.75 20.74 11.08
C ILE A 218 -8.90 21.68 10.81
#